data_AF-A0A9X0MCK0-F1
#
_entry.id   AF-A0A9X0MCK0-F1
#
_cell.length_a   1.000
_cell.length_b   1.000
_cell.length_c   1.000
_cell.angle_alpha   90.00
_cell.angle_beta   90.00
_cell.angle_gamma   90.00
#
_symmetry.space_group_name_H-M   'P 1'
#
loop_
_entity.id
_entity.type
_entity.pdbx_description
1 polymer ?
#
loop_
_entity_poly.entity_id
_entity_poly.type
_entity_poly.pdbx_seq_one_letter_code
_entity_poly.pdbx_strand_id
1 'polypeptide(L)'
;MDRWETRKRKEAIKQNKVTEVYYNILSSAGLNWEDENIAIIEEFMKKGDANFKDHGGDYGACFDVTYKHNISKEIDEEWLFEKVIEFAKKYKITEFEMWKKYGEGGPYEIGFGIYLEGSLENPTIKLREVYLGSLEDWNLSWDE
;
A
#
# COMPACT_ATOMS: atom_id res chain seq x y z
N MET A 1 3.21 -11.98 -17.27
CA MET A 1 1.90 -11.30 -17.17
C MET A 1 1.71 -10.49 -18.44
N ASP A 2 0.56 -10.65 -19.08
CA ASP A 2 0.31 -10.12 -20.42
C ASP A 2 0.26 -8.60 -20.41
N ARG A 3 1.10 -7.97 -21.25
CA ARG A 3 1.15 -6.52 -21.51
C ARG A 3 -0.18 -5.90 -21.94
N TRP A 4 -1.22 -6.72 -22.15
CA TRP A 4 -2.53 -6.30 -22.62
C TRP A 4 -3.38 -5.66 -21.50
N GLU A 5 -3.26 -6.12 -20.26
CA GLU A 5 -4.04 -5.58 -19.13
C GLU A 5 -3.60 -4.16 -18.78
N THR A 6 -2.30 -3.92 -18.66
CA THR A 6 -1.71 -2.59 -18.42
C THR A 6 -2.07 -1.60 -19.55
N ARG A 7 -2.13 -2.06 -20.80
CA ARG A 7 -2.51 -1.19 -21.94
C ARG A 7 -3.98 -0.76 -21.89
N LYS A 8 -4.90 -1.71 -21.66
CA LYS A 8 -6.33 -1.40 -21.50
C LYS A 8 -6.56 -0.41 -20.35
N ARG A 9 -5.86 -0.59 -19.24
CA ARG A 9 -5.93 0.32 -18.07
C ARG A 9 -5.44 1.72 -18.41
N LYS A 10 -4.28 1.86 -19.07
CA LYS A 10 -3.77 3.17 -19.54
C LYS A 10 -4.75 3.86 -20.49
N GLU A 11 -5.41 3.10 -21.36
CA GLU A 11 -6.45 3.61 -22.26
C GLU A 11 -7.69 4.06 -21.49
N ALA A 12 -8.14 3.32 -20.47
CA ALA A 12 -9.29 3.67 -19.63
C ALA A 12 -9.05 4.95 -18.80
N ILE A 13 -7.88 5.09 -18.18
CA ILE A 13 -7.47 6.32 -17.44
C ILE A 13 -7.58 7.53 -18.38
N LYS A 14 -7.07 7.40 -19.60
CA LYS A 14 -7.10 8.46 -20.61
C LYS A 14 -8.52 8.77 -21.09
N GLN A 15 -9.34 7.76 -21.36
CA GLN A 15 -10.72 7.92 -21.82
C GLN A 15 -11.60 8.59 -20.76
N ASN A 16 -11.45 8.18 -19.50
CA ASN A 16 -12.22 8.71 -18.37
C ASN A 16 -11.68 10.03 -17.83
N LYS A 17 -10.62 10.59 -18.45
CA LYS A 17 -9.95 11.83 -18.03
C LYS A 17 -9.61 11.83 -16.54
N VAL A 18 -9.18 10.68 -16.02
CA VAL A 18 -8.78 10.56 -14.63
C VAL A 18 -7.51 11.39 -14.43
N THR A 19 -7.54 12.31 -13.48
CA THR A 19 -6.41 13.20 -13.17
C THR A 19 -5.79 12.91 -11.82
N GLU A 20 -6.32 11.94 -11.06
CA GLU A 20 -5.91 11.67 -9.69
C GLU A 20 -5.61 10.19 -9.48
N VAL A 21 -4.62 9.93 -8.64
CA VAL A 21 -4.23 8.60 -8.17
C VAL A 21 -4.23 8.59 -6.65
N TYR A 22 -4.68 7.48 -6.08
CA TYR A 22 -4.73 7.27 -4.64
C TYR A 22 -3.88 6.06 -4.29
N TYR A 23 -3.03 6.24 -3.29
CA TYR A 23 -2.17 5.19 -2.72
C TYR A 23 -2.62 4.89 -1.32
N ASN A 24 -2.68 3.61 -0.96
CA ASN A 24 -3.05 3.16 0.37
C ASN A 24 -1.96 2.26 0.92
N ILE A 25 -1.49 2.60 2.12
CA ILE A 25 -0.62 1.74 2.93
C ILE A 25 -1.52 1.12 3.98
N LEU A 26 -1.58 -0.20 3.97
CA LEU A 26 -2.51 -0.99 4.78
C LEU A 26 -1.74 -2.06 5.54
N SER A 27 -2.14 -2.35 6.77
CA SER A 27 -1.73 -3.58 7.46
C SER A 27 -2.94 -4.11 8.21
N SER A 28 -3.37 -5.30 7.82
CA SER A 28 -4.60 -5.92 8.27
C SER A 28 -4.33 -6.97 9.33
N ALA A 29 -4.98 -6.87 10.49
CA ALA A 29 -4.90 -7.92 11.51
C ALA A 29 -5.50 -9.25 11.00
N GLY A 30 -6.52 -9.19 10.14
CA GLY A 30 -7.15 -10.40 9.58
C GLY A 30 -6.31 -11.12 8.53
N LEU A 31 -5.32 -10.43 7.93
CA LEU A 31 -4.48 -10.97 6.86
C LEU A 31 -2.98 -11.00 7.20
N ASN A 32 -2.56 -10.49 8.36
CA ASN A 32 -1.18 -10.52 8.80
C ASN A 32 -0.73 -11.94 9.13
N TRP A 33 0.55 -12.23 8.91
CA TRP A 33 1.12 -13.53 9.25
C TRP A 33 1.83 -13.50 10.60
N GLU A 34 2.14 -12.31 11.12
CA GLU A 34 2.83 -12.10 12.38
C GLU A 34 1.86 -11.72 13.50
N ASP A 35 1.73 -12.60 14.50
CA ASP A 35 0.87 -12.39 15.69
C ASP A 35 1.19 -11.07 16.42
N GLU A 36 2.45 -10.63 16.39
CA GLU A 36 2.88 -9.36 16.99
C GLU A 36 2.25 -8.15 16.28
N ASN A 37 2.22 -8.15 14.94
CA ASN A 37 1.57 -7.09 14.17
C ASN A 37 0.06 -7.05 14.45
N ILE A 38 -0.59 -8.22 14.53
CA ILE A 38 -2.01 -8.35 14.88
C ILE A 38 -2.29 -7.67 16.24
N ALA A 39 -1.51 -8.03 17.26
CA ALA A 39 -1.65 -7.47 18.60
C ALA A 39 -1.47 -5.95 18.63
N ILE A 40 -0.45 -5.43 17.94
CA ILE A 40 -0.18 -4.00 17.80
C ILE A 40 -1.37 -3.28 17.17
N ILE A 41 -1.90 -3.79 16.05
CA ILE A 41 -3.01 -3.16 15.33
C ILE A 41 -4.26 -3.08 16.21
N GLU A 42 -4.61 -4.18 16.88
CA GLU A 42 -5.75 -4.19 17.80
C GLU A 42 -5.55 -3.23 18.98
N GLU A 43 -4.32 -3.12 19.51
CA GLU A 43 -4.01 -2.22 20.62
C GLU A 43 -4.17 -0.75 20.21
N PHE A 44 -3.59 -0.34 19.08
CA PHE A 44 -3.70 1.05 18.61
C PHE A 44 -5.12 1.41 18.19
N MET A 45 -5.89 0.44 17.67
CA MET A 45 -7.32 0.61 17.44
C MET A 45 -8.08 0.89 18.73
N LYS A 46 -7.82 0.13 19.80
CA LYS A 46 -8.43 0.37 21.13
C LYS A 46 -8.06 1.74 21.70
N LYS A 47 -6.87 2.24 21.39
CA LYS A 47 -6.42 3.59 21.78
C LYS A 47 -7.03 4.72 20.93
N GLY A 48 -7.68 4.40 19.82
CA GLY A 48 -8.32 5.38 18.94
C GLY A 48 -7.35 6.22 18.11
N ASP A 49 -6.18 5.67 17.75
CA ASP A 49 -5.29 6.35 16.79
C ASP A 49 -5.98 6.45 15.42
N ALA A 50 -5.96 7.63 14.80
CA ALA A 50 -6.72 7.92 13.59
C ALA A 50 -6.27 7.12 12.35
N ASN A 51 -5.08 6.52 12.39
CA ASN A 51 -4.61 5.65 11.30
C ASN A 51 -5.10 4.21 11.45
N PHE A 52 -5.81 3.89 12.54
CA PHE A 52 -6.31 2.56 12.81
C PHE A 52 -7.84 2.57 12.74
N LYS A 53 -8.41 1.75 11.85
CA LYS A 53 -9.85 1.66 11.65
C LYS A 53 -10.27 0.24 11.30
N ASP A 54 -11.47 -0.10 11.72
CA ASP A 54 -12.07 -1.39 11.43
C ASP A 54 -12.74 -1.33 10.05
N HIS A 55 -12.25 -2.15 9.12
CA HIS A 55 -12.85 -2.32 7.79
C HIS A 55 -13.94 -3.39 7.76
N GLY A 56 -14.08 -4.16 8.85
CA GLY A 56 -14.96 -5.32 8.91
C GLY A 56 -14.56 -6.42 7.93
N GLY A 57 -15.41 -7.45 7.84
CA GLY A 57 -15.17 -8.61 6.99
C GLY A 57 -13.84 -9.30 7.29
N ASP A 58 -13.17 -9.77 6.24
CA ASP A 58 -11.90 -10.51 6.35
C ASP A 58 -10.70 -9.62 6.68
N TYR A 59 -10.83 -8.29 6.51
CA TYR A 59 -9.78 -7.34 6.87
C TYR A 59 -9.82 -6.98 8.36
N GLY A 60 -11.02 -6.76 8.91
CA GLY A 60 -11.20 -6.45 10.32
C GLY A 60 -10.39 -5.22 10.76
N ALA A 61 -9.67 -5.36 11.88
CA ALA A 61 -8.86 -4.27 12.41
C ALA A 61 -7.65 -3.96 11.51
N CYS A 62 -7.47 -2.72 11.07
CA CYS A 62 -6.34 -2.36 10.19
C CYS A 62 -5.65 -1.06 10.60
N PHE A 63 -4.34 -1.00 10.35
CA PHE A 63 -3.64 0.24 10.05
C PHE A 63 -3.91 0.63 8.60
N ASP A 64 -4.37 1.84 8.32
CA ASP A 64 -4.72 2.30 6.96
C ASP A 64 -4.47 3.79 6.81
N VAL A 65 -3.61 4.14 5.85
CA VAL A 65 -3.31 5.52 5.48
C VAL A 65 -3.42 5.68 3.97
N THR A 66 -4.15 6.69 3.53
CA THR A 66 -4.35 6.99 2.10
C THR A 66 -3.75 8.33 1.71
N TYR A 67 -3.02 8.35 0.60
CA TYR A 67 -2.47 9.54 -0.04
C TYR A 67 -3.14 9.79 -1.40
N LYS A 68 -3.30 11.07 -1.74
CA LYS A 68 -3.91 11.51 -2.99
C LYS A 68 -2.93 12.40 -3.76
N HIS A 69 -2.73 12.09 -5.04
CA HIS A 69 -1.87 12.87 -5.93
C HIS A 69 -2.53 13.13 -7.29
N ASN A 70 -2.15 14.23 -7.93
CA ASN A 70 -2.51 14.50 -9.32
C ASN A 70 -1.58 13.72 -10.26
N ILE A 71 -2.13 12.96 -11.20
CA ILE A 71 -1.38 12.18 -12.17
C ILE A 71 -0.50 13.13 -12.99
N SER A 72 0.81 13.05 -12.76
CA SER A 72 1.85 13.73 -13.52
C SER A 72 2.95 12.73 -13.87
N LYS A 73 3.81 13.08 -14.82
CA LYS A 73 4.97 12.24 -15.18
C LYS A 73 6.07 12.24 -14.12
N GLU A 74 5.98 13.12 -13.13
CA GLU A 74 7.02 13.37 -12.11
C GLU A 74 6.71 12.66 -10.79
N ILE A 75 5.58 11.95 -10.67
CA ILE A 75 5.30 11.16 -9.46
C ILE A 75 6.22 9.94 -9.47
N ASP A 76 7.32 10.04 -8.76
CA ASP A 76 8.03 8.89 -8.22
C ASP A 76 7.19 8.28 -7.09
N GLU A 77 7.14 6.95 -6.99
CA GLU A 77 6.39 6.22 -5.95
C GLU A 77 7.33 5.66 -4.86
N GLU A 78 8.65 5.86 -4.94
CA GLU A 78 9.64 5.42 -3.94
C GLU A 78 9.39 6.03 -2.55
N TRP A 79 8.89 7.27 -2.48
CA TRP A 79 8.56 7.94 -1.21
C TRP A 79 7.56 7.13 -0.36
N LEU A 80 6.76 6.25 -0.96
CA LEU A 80 5.86 5.38 -0.20
C LEU A 80 6.64 4.42 0.70
N PHE A 81 7.81 3.94 0.28
CA PHE A 81 8.67 3.10 1.11
C PHE A 81 9.23 3.88 2.30
N GLU A 82 9.54 5.17 2.13
CA GLU A 82 9.91 6.05 3.24
C GLU A 82 8.77 6.13 4.27
N LYS A 83 7.52 6.27 3.80
CA LYS A 83 6.33 6.28 4.67
C LYS A 83 6.10 4.95 5.38
N VAL A 84 6.29 3.83 4.68
CA VAL A 84 6.25 2.51 5.31
C VAL A 84 7.27 2.43 6.45
N ILE A 85 8.52 2.84 6.23
CA ILE A 85 9.56 2.80 7.26
C ILE A 85 9.22 3.74 8.42
N GLU A 86 8.71 4.94 8.16
CA GLU A 86 8.24 5.88 9.20
C GLU A 86 7.17 5.22 10.08
N PHE A 87 6.17 4.57 9.47
CA PHE A 87 5.10 3.90 10.21
C PHE A 87 5.58 2.65 10.94
N ALA A 88 6.47 1.87 10.33
CA ALA A 88 7.08 0.73 10.98
C ALA A 88 7.88 1.14 12.22
N LYS A 89 8.69 2.21 12.13
CA LYS A 89 9.41 2.74 13.28
C LYS A 89 8.47 3.21 14.39
N LYS A 90 7.38 3.90 14.00
CA LYS A 90 6.40 4.49 14.93
C LYS A 90 5.57 3.43 15.65
N TYR A 91 5.01 2.49 14.90
CA TYR A 91 4.02 1.53 15.40
C TYR A 91 4.59 0.14 15.66
N LYS A 92 5.82 -0.14 15.19
CA LYS A 92 6.47 -1.46 15.24
C LYS A 92 5.81 -2.52 14.36
N ILE A 93 4.99 -2.11 13.40
CA ILE A 93 4.40 -2.99 12.37
C ILE A 93 5.47 -3.27 11.31
N THR A 94 5.64 -4.54 10.93
CA THR A 94 6.66 -4.97 9.97
C THR A 94 6.09 -5.47 8.64
N GLU A 95 4.80 -5.81 8.58
CA GLU A 95 4.11 -6.26 7.37
C GLU A 95 3.10 -5.21 6.91
N PHE A 96 3.11 -4.89 5.61
CA PHE A 96 2.18 -3.95 5.01
C PHE A 96 1.77 -4.41 3.61
N GLU A 97 0.71 -3.81 3.12
CA GLU A 97 0.23 -3.88 1.75
C GLU A 97 0.25 -2.46 1.17
N MET A 98 0.64 -2.36 -0.09
CA MET A 98 0.56 -1.13 -0.86
C MET A 98 -0.46 -1.31 -1.96
N TRP A 99 -1.49 -0.47 -1.95
CA TRP A 99 -2.59 -0.49 -2.90
C TRP A 99 -2.68 0.81 -3.68
N LYS A 100 -3.08 0.73 -4.95
CA LYS A 100 -3.26 1.87 -5.84
C LYS A 100 -4.59 1.81 -6.59
N LYS A 101 -5.26 2.97 -6.68
CA LYS A 101 -6.43 3.19 -7.53
C LYS A 101 -6.33 4.50 -8.30
N TYR A 102 -7.02 4.55 -9.42
CA TYR A 102 -7.12 5.75 -10.25
C TYR A 102 -8.52 6.37 -10.12
N GLY A 103 -8.56 7.63 -9.69
CA GLY A 103 -9.80 8.34 -9.40
C GLY A 103 -10.43 7.94 -8.06
N GLU A 104 -11.24 8.83 -7.51
CA GLU A 104 -11.80 8.70 -6.16
C GLU A 104 -12.75 7.49 -6.04
N GLY A 105 -13.61 7.29 -7.05
CA GLY A 105 -14.61 6.22 -7.07
C GLY A 105 -14.14 4.87 -7.63
N GLY A 106 -12.86 4.74 -7.99
CA GLY A 106 -12.32 3.48 -8.51
C GLY A 106 -12.08 2.43 -7.42
N PRO A 107 -12.12 1.13 -7.73
CA PRO A 107 -11.62 0.09 -6.84
C PRO A 107 -10.09 0.15 -6.76
N TYR A 108 -9.50 -0.43 -5.69
CA TYR A 108 -8.07 -0.72 -5.66
C TYR A 108 -7.78 -1.89 -6.61
N GLU A 109 -7.05 -1.61 -7.69
CA GLU A 109 -6.85 -2.56 -8.79
C GLU A 109 -5.41 -3.04 -8.92
N ILE A 110 -4.50 -2.45 -8.15
CA ILE A 110 -3.08 -2.79 -8.12
C ILE A 110 -2.68 -2.86 -6.66
N GLY A 111 -2.11 -3.99 -6.26
CA GLY A 111 -1.68 -4.18 -4.88
C GLY A 111 -0.53 -5.15 -4.76
N PHE A 112 0.38 -4.89 -3.84
CA PHE A 112 1.42 -5.83 -3.46
C PHE A 112 1.73 -5.77 -1.96
N GLY A 113 2.16 -6.90 -1.40
CA GLY A 113 2.59 -7.04 -0.02
C GLY A 113 4.08 -6.75 0.14
N ILE A 114 4.43 -6.16 1.28
CA ILE A 114 5.80 -5.91 1.71
C ILE A 114 6.00 -6.39 3.14
N TYR A 115 7.20 -6.91 3.41
CA TYR A 115 7.65 -7.16 4.77
C TYR A 115 9.01 -6.51 5.00
N LEU A 116 9.23 -6.03 6.21
CA LEU A 116 10.48 -5.41 6.65
C LEU A 116 11.32 -6.42 7.43
N GLU A 117 12.55 -6.63 6.99
CA GLU A 117 13.49 -7.56 7.62
C GLU A 117 14.62 -6.81 8.33
N GLY A 118 15.04 -7.33 9.49
CA GLY A 118 16.16 -6.79 10.26
C GLY A 118 15.77 -5.60 11.13
N SER A 119 16.73 -4.69 11.36
CA SER A 119 16.51 -3.54 12.25
C SER A 119 15.57 -2.54 11.61
N LEU A 120 14.53 -2.12 12.33
CA LEU A 120 13.64 -1.05 11.88
C LEU A 120 14.35 0.29 11.68
N GLU A 121 15.56 0.49 12.21
CA GLU A 121 16.34 1.71 11.92
C GLU A 121 16.80 1.80 10.47
N ASN A 122 17.11 0.66 9.86
CA ASN A 122 17.50 0.52 8.46
C ASN A 122 17.06 -0.86 7.94
N PRO A 123 15.75 -1.08 7.75
CA PRO A 123 15.22 -2.39 7.41
C PRO A 123 15.51 -2.71 5.95
N THR A 124 15.64 -4.00 5.65
CA THR A 124 15.58 -4.46 4.26
C THR A 124 14.11 -4.60 3.87
N ILE A 125 13.69 -3.91 2.81
CA ILE A 125 12.33 -4.03 2.27
C ILE A 125 12.28 -5.25 1.34
N LYS A 126 11.30 -6.12 1.56
CA LYS A 126 11.11 -7.32 0.78
C LYS A 126 9.71 -7.35 0.21
N LEU A 127 9.60 -7.44 -1.11
CA LEU A 127 8.33 -7.63 -1.81
C LEU A 127 7.93 -9.09 -1.69
N ARG A 128 6.69 -9.35 -1.26
CA ARG A 128 6.21 -10.70 -0.99
C ARG A 128 5.30 -11.23 -2.10
N GLU A 129 4.21 -10.53 -2.35
CA GLU A 129 3.14 -11.00 -3.23
C GLU A 129 2.53 -9.85 -4.01
N VAL A 130 2.09 -10.12 -5.24
CA VAL A 130 1.28 -9.19 -6.02
C VAL A 130 -0.15 -9.69 -5.95
N TYR A 131 -1.02 -8.94 -5.28
CA TYR A 131 -2.42 -9.29 -5.10
C TYR A 131 -3.24 -9.07 -6.38
N LEU A 132 -3.05 -7.91 -7.01
CA LEU A 132 -3.69 -7.51 -8.26
C LEU A 132 -2.74 -6.66 -9.10
N GLY A 133 -2.84 -6.77 -10.43
CA GLY A 133 -2.01 -6.01 -11.38
C GLY A 133 -0.57 -6.52 -11.48
N SER A 134 0.37 -5.62 -11.77
CA SER A 134 1.81 -5.90 -11.89
C SER A 134 2.64 -4.85 -11.18
N LEU A 135 3.86 -5.20 -10.75
CA LEU A 135 4.84 -4.23 -10.23
C LEU A 135 5.23 -3.19 -11.29
N GLU A 136 5.17 -3.53 -12.58
CA GLU A 136 5.41 -2.59 -13.70
C GLU A 136 4.36 -1.46 -13.78
N ASP A 137 3.23 -1.61 -13.09
CA ASP A 137 2.24 -0.53 -13.00
C ASP A 137 2.69 0.57 -12.01
N TRP A 138 3.76 0.34 -11.24
CA TRP A 138 4.34 1.30 -10.30
C TRP A 138 5.52 2.07 -10.89
N ASN A 139 5.64 3.33 -10.51
CA ASN A 139 6.77 4.19 -10.91
C ASN A 139 7.85 4.17 -9.83
N LEU A 140 8.40 2.99 -9.58
CA LEU A 140 9.54 2.80 -8.67
C LEU A 140 10.81 2.79 -9.52
N SER A 141 11.79 3.61 -9.17
CA SER A 141 13.16 3.36 -9.61
C SER A 141 13.83 2.39 -8.65
N TRP A 142 14.78 1.65 -9.19
CA TRP A 142 15.83 1.02 -8.41
C TRP A 142 17.08 1.62 -9.03
N ASP A 143 17.89 2.34 -8.25
CA ASP A 143 19.21 2.75 -8.73
C ASP A 143 19.94 1.49 -9.24
N GLU A 144 20.24 1.45 -10.55
CA GLU A 144 20.90 0.33 -11.24
C GLU A 144 22.35 0.12 -10.75
#